data_AF-A0A2T9ZPI1-F1
#
_entry.id   AF-A0A2T9ZPI1-F1
#
_cell.length_a   1.000
_cell.length_b   1.000
_cell.length_c   1.000
_cell.angle_alpha   90.00
_cell.angle_beta   90.00
_cell.angle_gamma   90.00
#
_symmetry.space_group_name_H-M   'P 1'
#
loop_
_entity.id
_entity.type
_entity.pdbx_description
1 polymer ?
#
loop_
_entity_poly.entity_id
_entity_poly.type
_entity_poly.pdbx_seq_one_letter_code
_entity_poly.pdbx_strand_id
1 'polypeptide(L)'
;MLPSLAVAQPPGTQMDQQQFFEQSKQKMLPMMEKSIPAMRKTKSCLQKADDQAAFEKCAEIMTALEKEIKERMGPVPGMPEGKQQPRKGPEDIKYTPETKQNMLKFLERSIMIGSTMQKCFTQSSKVEQMQSCMQAARPKPKQ
;
A
#
# COMPACT_ATOMS: atom_id res chain seq x y z
N MET A 1 22.77 35.36 -37.38
CA MET A 1 22.26 35.47 -35.99
C MET A 1 20.78 35.17 -36.02
N LEU A 2 20.36 33.99 -35.56
CA LEU A 2 18.94 33.59 -35.53
C LEU A 2 18.44 33.74 -34.09
N PRO A 3 17.29 34.38 -33.85
CA PRO A 3 16.80 34.62 -32.51
C PRO A 3 16.33 33.28 -31.92
N SER A 4 16.89 32.93 -30.76
CA SER A 4 16.44 31.80 -29.97
C SER A 4 14.98 32.03 -29.55
N LEU A 5 14.06 31.32 -30.19
CA LEU A 5 12.69 31.18 -29.73
C LEU A 5 12.74 30.43 -28.40
N ALA A 6 12.67 31.17 -27.30
CA ALA A 6 12.38 30.61 -25.99
C ALA A 6 11.00 29.95 -26.06
N VAL A 7 10.98 28.63 -26.12
CA VAL A 7 9.76 27.83 -25.96
C VAL A 7 9.31 28.04 -24.51
N ALA A 8 8.37 28.97 -24.31
CA ALA A 8 7.62 29.08 -23.07
C ALA A 8 6.85 27.76 -22.89
N GLN A 9 7.36 26.88 -22.02
CA GLN A 9 6.57 25.75 -21.56
C GLN A 9 5.32 26.32 -20.87
N PRO A 10 4.10 25.85 -21.21
CA PRO A 10 2.90 26.28 -20.51
C PRO A 10 3.07 25.97 -19.01
N PRO A 11 2.58 26.83 -18.11
CA PRO A 11 2.58 26.53 -16.69
C PRO A 11 1.73 25.28 -16.48
N GLY A 12 2.38 24.13 -16.39
CA GLY A 12 1.73 22.89 -15.99
C GLY A 12 1.08 23.17 -14.65
N THR A 13 -0.23 22.99 -14.58
CA THR A 13 -1.04 23.13 -13.37
C THR A 13 -0.41 22.24 -12.30
N GLN A 14 0.46 22.81 -11.46
CA GLN A 14 0.92 22.13 -10.25
C GLN A 14 -0.33 21.99 -9.40
N MET A 15 -0.89 20.78 -9.38
CA MET A 15 -1.97 20.44 -8.50
C MET A 15 -1.53 20.81 -7.08
N ASP A 16 -2.33 21.63 -6.42
CA ASP A 16 -2.01 22.13 -5.08
C ASP A 16 -1.78 20.95 -4.13
N GLN A 17 -0.71 21.03 -3.31
CA GLN A 17 -0.31 19.92 -2.44
C GLN A 17 -1.41 19.52 -1.47
N GLN A 18 -2.22 20.48 -1.02
CA GLN A 18 -3.33 20.23 -0.11
C GLN A 18 -4.47 19.52 -0.87
N GLN A 19 -4.79 19.93 -2.10
CA GLN A 19 -5.75 19.21 -2.95
C GLN A 19 -5.31 17.78 -3.26
N PHE A 20 -4.02 17.55 -3.53
CA PHE A 20 -3.47 16.21 -3.73
C PHE A 20 -3.59 15.36 -2.46
N PHE A 21 -3.35 15.95 -1.29
CA PHE A 21 -3.50 15.28 -0.01
C PHE A 21 -4.94 14.86 0.28
N GLU A 22 -5.90 15.74 0.02
CA GLU A 22 -7.33 15.42 0.20
C GLU A 22 -7.79 14.31 -0.74
N GLN A 23 -7.42 14.37 -2.03
CA GLN A 23 -7.71 13.29 -2.98
C GLN A 23 -7.04 11.96 -2.56
N SER A 24 -5.78 12.03 -2.14
CA SER A 24 -5.05 10.85 -1.68
C SER A 24 -5.69 10.26 -0.44
N LYS A 25 -6.09 11.09 0.54
CA LYS A 25 -6.78 10.67 1.75
C LYS A 25 -8.11 10.00 1.41
N GLN A 26 -8.92 10.58 0.53
CA GLN A 26 -10.21 10.01 0.09
C GLN A 26 -10.07 8.65 -0.60
N LYS A 27 -9.00 8.42 -1.37
CA LYS A 27 -8.76 7.14 -2.05
C LYS A 27 -8.09 6.11 -1.14
N MET A 28 -7.11 6.53 -0.35
CA MET A 28 -6.24 5.63 0.40
C MET A 28 -6.84 5.19 1.73
N LEU A 29 -7.58 6.05 2.46
CA LEU A 29 -8.18 5.67 3.74
C LEU A 29 -9.14 4.47 3.61
N PRO A 30 -10.11 4.47 2.67
CA PRO A 30 -11.01 3.32 2.50
C PRO A 30 -10.26 2.03 2.15
N MET A 31 -9.17 2.13 1.39
CA MET A 31 -8.31 0.98 1.11
C MET A 31 -7.57 0.48 2.35
N MET A 32 -7.05 1.38 3.19
CA MET A 32 -6.40 0.99 4.44
C MET A 32 -7.37 0.33 5.41
N GLU A 33 -8.59 0.87 5.52
CA GLU A 33 -9.66 0.30 6.34
C GLU A 33 -10.01 -1.13 5.96
N LYS A 34 -9.86 -1.50 4.69
CA LYS A 34 -10.10 -2.87 4.20
C LYS A 34 -8.86 -3.75 4.22
N SER A 35 -7.71 -3.21 3.83
CA SER A 35 -6.47 -3.98 3.70
C SER A 35 -5.86 -4.35 5.05
N ILE A 36 -5.96 -3.50 6.07
CA ILE A 36 -5.40 -3.80 7.39
C ILE A 36 -6.10 -5.00 8.05
N PRO A 37 -7.44 -5.08 8.12
CA PRO A 37 -8.15 -6.27 8.61
C PRO A 37 -7.82 -7.52 7.80
N ALA A 38 -7.76 -7.42 6.47
CA ALA A 38 -7.40 -8.55 5.62
C ALA A 38 -5.98 -9.05 5.93
N MET A 39 -4.99 -8.16 6.02
CA MET A 39 -3.62 -8.53 6.42
C MET A 39 -3.57 -9.17 7.81
N ARG A 40 -4.33 -8.66 8.78
CA ARG A 40 -4.43 -9.27 10.12
C ARG A 40 -5.02 -10.68 10.04
N LYS A 41 -6.09 -10.87 9.26
CA LYS A 41 -6.73 -12.18 9.04
C LYS A 41 -5.76 -13.14 8.37
N THR A 42 -5.03 -12.71 7.33
CA THR A 42 -3.98 -13.49 6.67
C THR A 42 -2.89 -13.88 7.65
N LYS A 43 -2.40 -12.96 8.49
CA LYS A 43 -1.38 -13.24 9.52
C LYS A 43 -1.89 -14.33 10.48
N SER A 44 -3.09 -14.18 11.02
CA SER A 44 -3.69 -15.15 11.95
C SER A 44 -3.94 -16.51 11.29
N CYS A 45 -4.29 -16.54 10.01
CA CYS A 45 -4.42 -17.77 9.24
C CYS A 45 -3.06 -18.45 9.08
N LEU A 46 -2.04 -17.72 8.60
CA LEU A 46 -0.70 -18.25 8.37
C LEU A 46 -0.04 -18.77 9.65
N GLN A 47 -0.31 -18.16 10.81
CA GLN A 47 0.17 -18.67 12.09
C GLN A 47 -0.26 -20.13 12.33
N LYS A 48 -1.46 -20.51 11.87
CA LYS A 48 -2.06 -21.84 12.00
C LYS A 48 -1.85 -22.74 10.77
N ALA A 49 -1.24 -22.25 9.71
CA ALA A 49 -1.02 -23.02 8.49
C ALA A 49 0.21 -23.92 8.67
N ASP A 50 0.02 -25.24 8.62
CA ASP A 50 1.09 -26.21 8.83
C ASP A 50 1.47 -27.00 7.57
N ASP A 51 0.74 -26.79 6.48
CA ASP A 51 0.96 -27.41 5.18
C ASP A 51 0.72 -26.41 4.01
N GLN A 52 1.04 -26.85 2.79
CA GLN A 52 0.89 -26.07 1.56
C GLN A 52 -0.57 -25.66 1.31
N ALA A 53 -1.53 -26.55 1.52
CA ALA A 53 -2.94 -26.28 1.22
C ALA A 53 -3.53 -25.22 2.17
N ALA A 54 -3.16 -25.27 3.46
CA ALA A 54 -3.51 -24.26 4.44
C ALA A 54 -2.83 -22.92 4.12
N PHE A 55 -1.56 -22.95 3.70
CA PHE A 55 -0.83 -21.76 3.30
C PHE A 55 -1.48 -21.05 2.10
N GLU A 56 -1.84 -21.79 1.06
CA GLU A 56 -2.55 -21.28 -0.13
C GLU A 56 -3.89 -20.65 0.25
N LYS A 57 -4.71 -21.35 1.04
CA LYS A 57 -5.99 -20.82 1.57
C LYS A 57 -5.81 -19.52 2.36
N CYS A 58 -4.73 -19.40 3.13
CA CYS A 58 -4.46 -18.15 3.84
C CYS A 58 -4.10 -17.01 2.88
N ALA A 59 -3.35 -17.29 1.83
CA ALA A 59 -2.97 -16.31 0.84
C ALA A 59 -4.12 -15.86 -0.07
N GLU A 60 -5.15 -16.70 -0.29
CA GLU A 60 -6.40 -16.33 -0.97
C GLU A 60 -7.06 -15.10 -0.36
N ILE A 61 -6.90 -14.86 0.95
CA ILE A 61 -7.43 -13.67 1.64
C ILE A 61 -6.87 -12.39 1.00
N MET A 62 -5.57 -12.37 0.69
CA MET A 62 -4.92 -11.22 0.06
C MET A 62 -5.27 -11.11 -1.43
N THR A 63 -5.38 -12.25 -2.13
CA THR A 63 -5.80 -12.30 -3.53
C THR A 63 -7.22 -11.74 -3.71
N ALA A 64 -8.15 -12.10 -2.83
CA ALA A 64 -9.52 -11.60 -2.85
C ALA A 64 -9.58 -10.09 -2.61
N LEU A 65 -8.80 -9.58 -1.65
CA LEU A 65 -8.66 -8.14 -1.41
C LEU A 65 -8.10 -7.42 -2.64
N GLU A 66 -7.04 -7.95 -3.25
CA GLU A 66 -6.40 -7.34 -4.41
C GLU A 66 -7.36 -7.28 -5.61
N LYS A 67 -8.18 -8.31 -5.80
CA LYS A 67 -9.25 -8.33 -6.80
C LYS A 67 -10.28 -7.23 -6.50
N GLU A 68 -10.77 -7.15 -5.28
CA GLU A 68 -11.75 -6.12 -4.88
C GLU A 68 -11.21 -4.70 -5.06
N ILE A 69 -9.93 -4.47 -4.71
CA ILE A 69 -9.27 -3.18 -4.88
C ILE A 69 -9.14 -2.85 -6.38
N LYS A 70 -8.74 -3.81 -7.22
CA LYS A 70 -8.61 -3.63 -8.66
C LYS A 70 -9.97 -3.30 -9.30
N GLU A 71 -11.02 -3.99 -8.90
CA GLU A 71 -12.39 -3.76 -9.38
C GLU A 71 -12.91 -2.38 -8.96
N ARG A 72 -12.57 -1.91 -7.75
CA ARG A 72 -13.05 -0.62 -7.23
C ARG A 72 -12.27 0.60 -7.69
N MET A 73 -10.95 0.49 -7.85
CA MET A 73 -10.14 1.66 -8.25
C MET A 73 -10.10 1.88 -9.76
N GLY A 74 -10.39 0.86 -10.57
CA GLY A 74 -10.27 0.94 -12.01
C GLY A 74 -8.85 1.34 -12.47
N PRO A 75 -8.64 1.60 -13.76
CA PRO A 75 -7.42 2.23 -14.23
C PRO A 75 -7.35 3.66 -13.67
N VAL A 76 -6.32 3.97 -12.89
CA VAL A 76 -6.09 5.31 -12.35
C VAL A 76 -5.44 6.17 -13.45
N PRO A 77 -6.10 7.22 -13.96
CA PRO A 77 -5.53 8.08 -15.00
C PRO A 77 -4.24 8.73 -14.50
N GLY A 78 -3.14 8.60 -15.27
CA GLY A 78 -1.85 9.21 -14.93
C GLY A 78 -0.92 8.38 -14.04
N MET A 79 -1.35 7.21 -13.54
CA MET A 79 -0.38 6.21 -13.08
C MET A 79 0.13 5.44 -14.31
N PRO A 80 1.45 5.35 -14.54
CA PRO A 80 1.97 4.45 -15.57
C PRO A 80 1.46 3.04 -15.26
N GLU A 81 0.93 2.34 -16.26
CA GLU A 81 0.76 0.89 -16.18
C GLU A 81 2.15 0.31 -15.93
N GLY A 82 2.52 0.15 -14.66
CA GLY A 82 3.74 -0.52 -14.29
C GLY A 82 3.70 -1.87 -15.00
N LYS A 83 4.77 -2.19 -15.76
CA LYS A 83 4.91 -3.48 -16.45
C LYS A 83 4.31 -4.54 -15.55
N GLN A 84 3.25 -5.21 -16.01
CA GLN A 84 2.63 -6.32 -15.30
C GLN A 84 3.74 -7.30 -14.98
N GLN A 85 4.34 -7.18 -13.79
CA GLN A 85 5.18 -8.23 -13.28
C GLN A 85 4.25 -9.43 -13.15
N PRO A 86 4.66 -10.61 -13.63
CA PRO A 86 3.86 -11.81 -13.43
C PRO A 86 3.55 -11.88 -11.93
N ARG A 87 2.26 -11.73 -11.59
CA ARG A 87 1.78 -11.92 -10.23
C ARG A 87 2.01 -13.39 -9.95
N LYS A 88 3.13 -13.72 -9.33
CA LYS A 88 3.33 -15.03 -8.72
C LYS A 88 2.18 -15.21 -7.74
N GLY A 89 1.30 -16.15 -8.06
CA GLY A 89 0.18 -16.49 -7.22
C GLY A 89 0.68 -17.14 -5.93
N PRO A 90 -0.20 -17.33 -4.94
CA PRO A 90 0.12 -18.13 -3.76
C PRO A 90 0.69 -19.52 -4.09
N GLU A 91 0.21 -20.08 -5.19
CA GLU A 91 0.52 -21.40 -5.75
C GLU A 91 1.98 -21.49 -6.25
N ASP A 92 2.58 -20.37 -6.63
CA ASP A 92 3.98 -20.28 -7.06
C ASP A 92 4.95 -20.22 -5.86
N ILE A 93 4.43 -20.11 -4.63
CA ILE A 93 5.22 -19.99 -3.41
C ILE A 93 5.18 -21.32 -2.66
N LYS A 94 6.32 -22.02 -2.65
CA LYS A 94 6.47 -23.24 -1.84
C LYS A 94 6.40 -22.90 -0.34
N TYR A 95 5.52 -23.61 0.34
CA TYR A 95 5.44 -23.64 1.79
C TYR A 95 6.72 -24.27 2.34
N THR A 96 7.47 -23.44 3.05
CA THR A 96 8.52 -23.86 3.97
C THR A 96 8.33 -23.10 5.28
N PRO A 97 8.82 -23.60 6.41
CA PRO A 97 8.80 -22.86 7.68
C PRO A 97 9.44 -21.47 7.56
N GLU A 98 10.48 -21.35 6.74
CA GLU A 98 11.15 -20.08 6.46
C GLU A 98 10.25 -19.13 5.66
N THR A 99 9.61 -19.61 4.58
CA THR A 99 8.66 -18.82 3.79
C THR A 99 7.50 -18.32 4.66
N LYS A 100 6.93 -19.19 5.50
CA LYS A 100 5.88 -18.82 6.47
C LYS A 100 6.36 -17.73 7.41
N GLN A 101 7.54 -17.86 8.01
CA GLN A 101 8.10 -16.83 8.90
C GLN A 101 8.34 -15.51 8.17
N ASN A 102 8.87 -15.55 6.94
CA ASN A 102 9.12 -14.35 6.15
C ASN A 102 7.80 -13.61 5.82
N MET A 103 6.75 -14.34 5.44
CA MET A 103 5.42 -13.75 5.23
C MET A 103 4.81 -13.20 6.52
N LEU A 104 4.97 -13.89 7.66
CA LEU A 104 4.48 -13.37 8.95
C LEU A 104 5.18 -12.07 9.34
N LYS A 105 6.51 -11.98 9.18
CA LYS A 105 7.28 -10.75 9.42
C LYS A 105 6.86 -9.63 8.46
N PHE A 106 6.67 -9.96 7.19
CA PHE A 106 6.18 -9.01 6.19
C PHE A 106 4.81 -8.46 6.56
N LEU A 107 3.84 -9.33 6.87
CA LEU A 107 2.49 -8.92 7.26
C LEU A 107 2.51 -8.09 8.54
N GLU A 108 3.31 -8.46 9.53
CA GLU A 108 3.44 -7.69 10.77
C GLU A 108 3.94 -6.27 10.51
N ARG A 109 5.00 -6.14 9.71
CA ARG A 109 5.53 -4.82 9.33
C ARG A 109 4.52 -4.02 8.50
N SER A 110 3.84 -4.66 7.55
CA SER A 110 2.83 -4.02 6.69
C SER A 110 1.60 -3.57 7.49
N ILE A 111 1.13 -4.38 8.45
CA ILE A 111 0.05 -4.00 9.36
C ILE A 111 0.47 -2.81 10.23
N MET A 112 1.69 -2.81 10.77
CA MET A 112 2.22 -1.70 11.56
C MET A 112 2.24 -0.40 10.74
N ILE A 113 2.89 -0.43 9.58
CA ILE A 113 3.02 0.74 8.70
C ILE A 113 1.63 1.21 8.24
N GLY A 114 0.78 0.29 7.78
CA GLY A 114 -0.57 0.59 7.34
C GLY A 114 -1.42 1.21 8.44
N SER A 115 -1.39 0.66 9.66
CA SER A 115 -2.15 1.19 10.80
C SER A 115 -1.64 2.57 11.22
N THR A 116 -0.33 2.79 11.22
CA THR A 116 0.27 4.10 11.47
C THR A 116 -0.17 5.12 10.43
N MET A 117 -0.05 4.77 9.15
CA MET A 117 -0.41 5.64 8.04
C MET A 117 -1.92 5.96 8.05
N GLN A 118 -2.77 4.96 8.28
CA GLN A 118 -4.22 5.15 8.45
C GLN A 118 -4.51 6.13 9.58
N LYS A 119 -3.92 5.91 10.77
CA LYS A 119 -4.07 6.81 11.92
C LYS A 119 -3.66 8.24 11.57
N CYS A 120 -2.52 8.42 10.91
CA CYS A 120 -2.05 9.75 10.51
C CYS A 120 -2.96 10.40 9.48
N PHE A 121 -3.47 9.65 8.50
CA PHE A 121 -4.46 10.19 7.55
C PHE A 121 -5.75 10.60 8.26
N THR A 122 -6.26 9.79 9.18
CA THR A 122 -7.48 10.10 9.93
C THR A 122 -7.31 11.35 10.79
N GLN A 123 -6.18 11.49 11.48
CA GLN A 123 -5.90 12.59 12.41
C GLN A 123 -5.45 13.90 11.75
N SER A 124 -5.06 13.84 10.48
CA SER A 124 -4.50 15.00 9.77
C SER A 124 -5.51 15.58 8.80
N SER A 125 -5.71 16.88 8.87
CA SER A 125 -6.47 17.67 7.89
C SER A 125 -5.56 18.37 6.87
N LYS A 126 -4.24 18.43 7.14
CA LYS A 126 -3.24 19.06 6.26
C LYS A 126 -2.01 18.19 6.04
N VAL A 127 -1.28 18.46 4.96
CA VAL A 127 -0.01 17.80 4.62
C VAL A 127 1.00 17.86 5.79
N GLU A 128 1.15 19.01 6.44
CA GLU A 128 2.12 19.21 7.52
C GLU A 128 1.77 18.36 8.75
N GLN A 129 0.47 18.25 9.08
CA GLN A 129 0.00 17.40 10.17
C GLN A 129 0.26 15.92 9.87
N MET A 130 0.05 15.50 8.63
CA MET A 130 0.34 14.14 8.19
C MET A 130 1.83 13.82 8.31
N GLN A 131 2.69 14.74 7.82
CA GLN A 131 4.14 14.58 7.91
C GLN A 131 4.61 14.54 9.37
N SER A 132 4.10 15.43 10.22
CA SER A 132 4.42 15.46 11.65
C SER A 132 4.01 14.16 12.35
N CYS A 133 2.79 13.67 12.09
CA CYS A 133 2.31 12.41 12.62
C CYS A 133 3.19 11.23 12.20
N MET A 134 3.53 11.15 10.91
CA MET A 134 4.36 10.06 10.38
C MET A 134 5.79 10.10 10.94
N GLN A 135 6.36 11.28 11.16
CA GLN A 135 7.66 11.42 11.82
C GLN A 135 7.62 10.98 13.27
N ALA A 136 6.59 11.38 14.02
CA ALA A 136 6.39 10.97 15.41
C ALA A 136 6.18 9.45 15.55
N ALA A 137 5.59 8.82 14.54
CA ALA A 137 5.32 7.39 14.52
C ALA A 137 6.46 6.52 13.97
N ARG A 138 7.60 7.11 13.57
CA ARG A 138 8.76 6.32 13.13
C ARG A 138 9.27 5.46 14.29
N PRO A 139 9.51 4.14 14.07
CA PRO A 139 10.14 3.31 15.08
C PRO A 139 11.52 3.91 15.40
N LYS A 140 11.78 4.25 16.66
CA LYS A 140 13.11 4.65 17.09
C LYS A 140 14.06 3.47 16.88
N PRO A 141 15.28 3.67 16.34
CA PRO A 141 16.27 2.62 16.33
C PRO A 141 16.49 2.17 17.78
N LYS A 142 16.41 0.85 18.03
CA LYS A 142 16.84 0.29 19.31
C LYS A 142 18.33 0.63 19.45
N GLN A 143 18.66 1.45 20.45
CA GLN A 143 20.04 1.58 20.94
C GLN A 143 20.48 0.27 21.58
#